data_AF-G8B942-F1
#
_entry.id   AF-G8B942-F1
#
_cell.length_a   1.000
_cell.length_b   1.000
_cell.length_c   1.000
_cell.angle_alpha   90.00
_cell.angle_beta   90.00
_cell.angle_gamma   90.00
#
_symmetry.space_group_name_H-M   'P 1'
#
loop_
_entity.id
_entity.type
_entity.pdbx_description
1 polymer ?
#
loop_
_entity_poly.entity_id
_entity_poly.type
_entity_poly.pdbx_seq_one_letter_code
_entity_poly.pdbx_strand_id
1 'polypeptide(L)'
;MQLILKAQVVLWFLVATALGRNFQGGTTVDWGSQNVGNGDVHIYSGAIWSIINNAATDFHGNIQIDKNAGLYASVVTPSITLSATLYDSIYGFVNNGVVSFNAIKGASGYIFKIMGNKFENNGDLYFAASGQGSMESWIKAPDFHNNGFMHFYQVMKSDSYTYLGYDGKTMVNNGQICFTNQNWKQLTGMLGTGCVTAQGKASFYFMNTNLQISEGEIFYLNGGETSIMAVGSTNNPQTFHVRGFGTYNGMANKIGLTATLSSPVSGKLPWAYNARDGILTLYVGLYTQNFEIGTGYDYTKFQIVSDTSRGLPGIYLGAVQYNGPPPNAGMPAECKPCKSIPGIPGVDQPEPTSTTEATTKTTPPPDKTTPPPNKTTPEPNNSSKHGLIKTVTVFETDVVLVTSTYTLTSTVKP
;
A
#
# COMPACT_ATOMS: atom_id res chain seq x y z
N MET A 1 -53.67 -30.52 17.16
CA MET A 1 -52.24 -30.85 17.40
C MET A 1 -51.41 -30.89 16.11
N GLN A 2 -51.89 -31.52 15.01
CA GLN A 2 -51.15 -31.54 13.73
C GLN A 2 -51.01 -30.18 13.01
N LEU A 3 -51.92 -29.23 13.21
CA LEU A 3 -51.78 -27.87 12.64
C LEU A 3 -50.69 -27.03 13.32
N ILE A 4 -50.42 -27.25 14.61
CA ILE A 4 -49.41 -26.51 15.38
C ILE A 4 -48.00 -26.98 14.99
N LEU A 5 -47.84 -28.29 14.72
CA LEU A 5 -46.58 -28.84 14.22
C LEU A 5 -46.22 -28.33 12.82
N LYS A 6 -47.22 -28.19 11.92
CA LYS A 6 -47.01 -27.62 10.57
C LYS A 6 -46.67 -26.13 10.63
N ALA A 7 -47.27 -25.38 11.56
CA ALA A 7 -46.93 -23.98 11.78
C ALA A 7 -45.51 -23.81 12.36
N GLN A 8 -45.05 -24.71 13.23
CA GLN A 8 -43.67 -24.69 13.74
C GLN A 8 -42.62 -25.03 12.67
N VAL A 9 -42.91 -25.97 11.75
CA VAL A 9 -41.99 -26.29 10.65
C VAL A 9 -41.90 -25.13 9.65
N VAL A 10 -43.01 -24.42 9.38
CA VAL A 10 -43.00 -23.22 8.53
C VAL A 10 -42.32 -22.04 9.24
N LEU A 11 -42.45 -21.92 10.57
CA LEU A 11 -41.75 -20.91 11.37
C LEU A 11 -40.24 -21.20 11.50
N TRP A 12 -39.82 -22.47 11.47
CA TRP A 12 -38.42 -22.87 11.31
C TRP A 12 -37.90 -22.68 9.88
N PHE A 13 -38.78 -22.64 8.87
CA PHE A 13 -38.46 -22.23 7.50
C PHE A 13 -38.47 -20.70 7.30
N LEU A 14 -38.91 -19.94 8.31
CA LEU A 14 -38.78 -18.48 8.42
C LEU A 14 -37.62 -18.07 9.35
N VAL A 15 -36.68 -18.98 9.62
CA VAL A 15 -35.32 -18.54 9.96
C VAL A 15 -34.84 -17.77 8.74
N ALA A 16 -34.73 -16.45 8.87
CA ALA A 16 -34.02 -15.62 7.92
C ALA A 16 -32.64 -16.25 7.75
N THR A 17 -32.47 -17.03 6.70
CA THR A 17 -31.17 -17.53 6.30
C THR A 17 -30.42 -16.29 5.85
N ALA A 18 -29.62 -15.72 6.75
CA ALA A 18 -28.53 -14.85 6.39
C ALA A 18 -27.57 -15.71 5.55
N LEU A 19 -27.89 -15.86 4.26
CA LEU A 19 -27.10 -16.66 3.33
C LEU A 19 -25.81 -15.88 3.10
N GLY A 20 -24.74 -16.32 3.74
CA GLY A 20 -23.40 -15.85 3.42
C GLY A 20 -23.09 -16.02 1.93
N ARG A 21 -22.31 -15.09 1.38
CA ARG A 21 -21.81 -15.13 0.01
C ARG A 21 -20.48 -15.87 -0.02
N ASN A 22 -20.50 -17.07 -0.58
CA ASN A 22 -19.32 -17.92 -0.73
C ASN A 22 -18.87 -17.94 -2.20
N PHE A 23 -17.60 -17.63 -2.45
CA PHE A 23 -17.00 -17.67 -3.79
C PHE A 23 -15.94 -18.76 -3.85
N GLN A 24 -16.12 -19.71 -4.76
CA GLN A 24 -15.24 -20.87 -4.91
C GLN A 24 -14.79 -21.02 -6.35
N GLY A 25 -13.48 -21.05 -6.57
CA GLY A 25 -12.83 -21.22 -7.86
C GLY A 25 -13.10 -20.11 -8.89
N GLY A 26 -12.08 -19.78 -9.68
CA GLY A 26 -12.24 -18.91 -10.85
C GLY A 26 -12.51 -17.44 -10.50
N THR A 27 -13.11 -16.70 -11.42
CA THR A 27 -13.37 -15.26 -11.26
C THR A 27 -14.86 -14.98 -11.47
N THR A 28 -15.52 -14.49 -10.43
CA THR A 28 -16.87 -13.95 -10.49
C THR A 28 -16.79 -12.46 -10.72
N VAL A 29 -17.44 -11.98 -11.78
CA VAL A 29 -17.49 -10.56 -12.15
C VAL A 29 -18.92 -10.07 -12.07
N ASP A 30 -19.18 -9.17 -11.13
CA ASP A 30 -20.45 -8.47 -10.99
C ASP A 30 -20.31 -7.00 -11.38
N TRP A 31 -21.41 -6.40 -11.84
CA TRP A 31 -21.46 -5.00 -12.25
C TRP A 31 -22.48 -4.22 -11.42
N GLY A 32 -22.15 -2.97 -11.11
CA GLY A 32 -23.00 -2.09 -10.33
C GLY A 32 -22.96 -2.37 -8.83
N SER A 33 -23.89 -1.74 -8.11
CA SER A 33 -24.07 -1.93 -6.67
C SER A 33 -24.47 -3.36 -6.32
N GLN A 34 -23.90 -3.90 -5.25
CA GLN A 34 -24.20 -5.27 -4.79
C GLN A 34 -24.93 -5.24 -3.45
N ASN A 35 -26.00 -6.03 -3.36
CA ASN A 35 -26.65 -6.32 -2.09
C ASN A 35 -26.10 -7.64 -1.54
N VAL A 36 -25.26 -7.53 -0.51
CA VAL A 36 -24.63 -8.67 0.16
C VAL A 36 -25.53 -9.26 1.25
N GLY A 37 -26.61 -8.57 1.62
CA GLY A 37 -27.47 -8.94 2.75
C GLY A 37 -26.70 -8.94 4.07
N ASN A 38 -27.23 -9.65 5.08
CA ASN A 38 -26.65 -9.76 6.42
C ASN A 38 -25.76 -11.01 6.61
N GLY A 39 -25.32 -11.62 5.51
CA GLY A 39 -24.52 -12.84 5.54
C GLY A 39 -23.03 -12.55 5.46
N ASP A 40 -22.22 -13.48 5.99
CA ASP A 40 -20.77 -13.44 5.87
C ASP A 40 -20.32 -13.55 4.40
N VAL A 41 -19.19 -12.93 4.05
CA VAL A 41 -18.52 -13.09 2.76
C VAL A 41 -17.27 -13.94 2.95
N HIS A 42 -17.17 -15.03 2.21
CA HIS A 42 -15.95 -15.85 2.16
C HIS A 42 -15.52 -16.08 0.72
N ILE A 43 -14.31 -15.64 0.38
CA ILE A 43 -13.67 -15.91 -0.90
C ILE A 43 -12.58 -16.96 -0.67
N TYR A 44 -12.85 -18.19 -1.12
CA TYR A 44 -11.95 -19.33 -0.95
C TYR A 44 -10.73 -19.23 -1.86
N SER A 45 -9.66 -19.94 -1.50
CA SER A 45 -8.43 -20.03 -2.29
C SER A 45 -8.72 -20.35 -3.77
N GLY A 46 -8.09 -19.61 -4.68
CA GLY A 46 -8.28 -19.74 -6.12
C GLY A 46 -9.54 -19.06 -6.67
N ALA A 47 -10.32 -18.37 -5.83
CA ALA A 47 -11.48 -17.59 -6.23
C ALA A 47 -11.18 -16.08 -6.21
N ILE A 48 -11.77 -15.35 -7.16
CA ILE A 48 -11.77 -13.89 -7.20
C ILE A 48 -13.21 -13.43 -7.31
N TRP A 49 -13.58 -12.43 -6.51
CA TRP A 49 -14.81 -11.66 -6.70
C TRP A 49 -14.46 -10.23 -7.09
N SER A 50 -14.91 -9.80 -8.27
CA SER A 50 -14.68 -8.47 -8.82
C SER A 50 -16.01 -7.76 -9.06
N ILE A 51 -16.21 -6.63 -8.40
CA ILE A 51 -17.39 -5.76 -8.52
C ILE A 51 -16.98 -4.50 -9.28
N ILE A 52 -17.45 -4.35 -10.51
CA ILE A 52 -17.08 -3.24 -11.40
C ILE A 52 -18.19 -2.19 -11.43
N ASN A 53 -17.82 -0.90 -11.46
CA ASN A 53 -18.74 0.23 -11.34
C ASN A 53 -19.58 0.17 -10.05
N ASN A 54 -18.92 -0.20 -8.96
CA ASN A 54 -19.56 -0.36 -7.67
C ASN A 54 -19.95 0.99 -7.03
N ALA A 55 -21.20 1.42 -7.23
CA ALA A 55 -21.70 2.66 -6.64
C ALA A 55 -22.06 2.52 -5.15
N ALA A 56 -22.40 1.30 -4.71
CA ALA A 56 -22.71 0.97 -3.32
C ALA A 56 -22.62 -0.55 -3.11
N THR A 57 -21.64 -0.98 -2.32
CA THR A 57 -21.62 -2.32 -1.72
C THR A 57 -21.37 -2.15 -0.24
N ASP A 58 -22.38 -2.54 0.54
CA ASP A 58 -22.34 -2.53 1.99
C ASP A 58 -22.31 -3.98 2.47
N PHE A 59 -21.24 -4.32 3.18
CA PHE A 59 -21.05 -5.62 3.80
C PHE A 59 -21.64 -5.59 5.20
N HIS A 60 -22.55 -6.52 5.51
CA HIS A 60 -23.20 -6.65 6.83
C HIS A 60 -22.97 -8.03 7.44
N GLY A 61 -21.72 -8.52 7.38
CA GLY A 61 -21.27 -9.79 7.95
C GLY A 61 -19.74 -9.84 8.03
N ASN A 62 -19.20 -10.95 8.54
CA ASN A 62 -17.76 -11.19 8.54
C ASN A 62 -17.24 -11.26 7.10
N ILE A 63 -16.02 -10.78 6.87
CA ILE A 63 -15.36 -10.86 5.58
C ILE A 63 -14.08 -11.68 5.73
N GLN A 64 -13.98 -12.77 4.98
CA GLN A 64 -12.80 -13.63 4.93
C GLN A 64 -12.32 -13.81 3.48
N ILE A 65 -11.05 -13.48 3.24
CA ILE A 65 -10.35 -13.73 1.98
C ILE A 65 -9.21 -14.69 2.27
N ASP A 66 -9.25 -15.87 1.66
CA ASP A 66 -8.20 -16.87 1.82
C ASP A 66 -6.93 -16.51 1.03
N LYS A 67 -5.85 -17.23 1.30
CA LYS A 67 -4.62 -17.14 0.50
C LYS A 67 -4.92 -17.48 -0.96
N ASN A 68 -4.29 -16.77 -1.89
CA ASN A 68 -4.51 -16.91 -3.34
C ASN A 68 -5.97 -16.64 -3.78
N ALA A 69 -6.72 -15.85 -3.00
CA ALA A 69 -8.04 -15.36 -3.32
C ALA A 69 -8.04 -13.83 -3.44
N GLY A 70 -9.13 -13.24 -3.94
CA GLY A 70 -9.22 -11.77 -3.93
C GLY A 70 -10.61 -11.15 -4.03
N LEU A 71 -10.76 -10.01 -3.37
CA LEU A 71 -11.92 -9.13 -3.41
C LEU A 71 -11.54 -7.81 -4.10
N TYR A 72 -12.21 -7.50 -5.20
CA TYR A 72 -11.98 -6.27 -5.95
C TYR A 72 -13.29 -5.49 -6.01
N ALA A 73 -13.27 -4.24 -5.57
CA ALA A 73 -14.36 -3.30 -5.80
C ALA A 73 -13.78 -2.13 -6.60
N SER A 74 -14.31 -1.87 -7.78
CA SER A 74 -13.71 -0.91 -8.70
C SER A 74 -14.75 -0.06 -9.41
N VAL A 75 -14.31 1.05 -9.98
CA VAL A 75 -15.11 1.85 -10.90
C VAL A 75 -14.26 2.26 -12.11
N VAL A 76 -14.87 2.15 -13.28
CA VAL A 76 -14.26 2.47 -14.59
C VAL A 76 -15.03 3.54 -15.35
N THR A 77 -16.19 3.95 -14.84
CA THR A 77 -17.03 5.02 -15.38
C THR A 77 -16.81 6.33 -14.59
N PRO A 78 -16.38 7.43 -15.23
CA PRO A 78 -16.05 8.69 -14.54
C PRO A 78 -17.21 9.40 -13.81
N SER A 79 -18.46 9.02 -14.06
CA SER A 79 -19.64 9.59 -13.39
C SER A 79 -20.08 8.81 -12.15
N ILE A 80 -19.45 7.68 -11.84
CA ILE A 80 -19.82 6.82 -10.71
C ILE A 80 -18.83 7.01 -9.56
N THR A 81 -19.35 7.32 -8.38
CA THR A 81 -18.59 7.33 -7.12
C THR A 81 -18.47 5.92 -6.59
N LEU A 82 -17.26 5.46 -6.25
CA LEU A 82 -17.10 4.14 -5.64
C LEU A 82 -17.51 4.16 -4.17
N SER A 83 -18.32 3.21 -3.73
CA SER A 83 -18.58 2.97 -2.30
C SER A 83 -18.45 1.50 -1.94
N ALA A 84 -17.46 1.17 -1.12
CA ALA A 84 -17.22 -0.18 -0.60
C ALA A 84 -17.03 -0.08 0.91
N THR A 85 -18.01 -0.57 1.66
CA THR A 85 -18.09 -0.31 3.09
C THR A 85 -18.45 -1.54 3.92
N LEU A 86 -17.75 -1.70 5.04
CA LEU A 86 -18.14 -2.54 6.16
C LEU A 86 -18.29 -1.57 7.34
N TYR A 87 -19.49 -1.39 7.89
CA TYR A 87 -19.77 -0.37 8.93
C TYR A 87 -20.12 -0.92 10.30
N ASP A 88 -20.30 -2.22 10.44
CA ASP A 88 -20.75 -2.78 11.71
C ASP A 88 -19.57 -3.02 12.66
N SER A 89 -19.74 -2.64 13.92
CA SER A 89 -18.71 -2.79 14.95
C SER A 89 -18.56 -4.23 15.47
N ILE A 90 -19.42 -5.15 15.05
CA ILE A 90 -19.47 -6.53 15.58
C ILE A 90 -18.81 -7.57 14.66
N TYR A 91 -18.56 -7.25 13.39
CA TYR A 91 -18.03 -8.21 12.42
C TYR A 91 -16.51 -8.10 12.28
N GLY A 92 -15.89 -9.22 11.91
CA GLY A 92 -14.46 -9.30 11.64
C GLY A 92 -14.12 -9.17 10.16
N PHE A 93 -12.95 -8.60 9.88
CA PHE A 93 -12.33 -8.57 8.55
C PHE A 93 -11.00 -9.31 8.59
N VAL A 94 -10.85 -10.36 7.79
CA VAL A 94 -9.63 -11.17 7.67
C VAL A 94 -9.22 -11.28 6.21
N ASN A 95 -8.04 -10.74 5.88
CA ASN A 95 -7.47 -10.78 4.54
C ASN A 95 -6.16 -11.57 4.50
N ASN A 96 -6.15 -12.72 3.85
CA ASN A 96 -4.95 -13.50 3.53
C ASN A 96 -4.59 -13.48 2.03
N GLY A 97 -5.41 -12.82 1.20
CA GLY A 97 -5.28 -12.75 -0.25
C GLY A 97 -5.06 -11.31 -0.72
N VAL A 98 -5.85 -10.85 -1.70
CA VAL A 98 -5.80 -9.48 -2.21
C VAL A 98 -7.15 -8.79 -2.03
N VAL A 99 -7.16 -7.62 -1.42
CA VAL A 99 -8.32 -6.73 -1.35
C VAL A 99 -7.97 -5.42 -2.04
N SER A 100 -8.72 -5.02 -3.07
CA SER A 100 -8.46 -3.78 -3.80
C SER A 100 -9.73 -2.98 -4.04
N PHE A 101 -9.78 -1.80 -3.43
CA PHE A 101 -10.80 -0.78 -3.69
C PHE A 101 -10.20 0.28 -4.61
N ASN A 102 -10.60 0.28 -5.88
CA ASN A 102 -10.00 1.08 -6.94
C ASN A 102 -10.99 2.09 -7.57
N ALA A 103 -10.87 3.35 -7.14
CA ALA A 103 -11.63 4.49 -7.64
C ALA A 103 -10.81 5.41 -8.55
N ILE A 104 -9.69 4.96 -9.11
CA ILE A 104 -8.82 5.81 -9.94
C ILE A 104 -9.57 6.37 -11.18
N LYS A 105 -10.40 5.54 -11.83
CA LYS A 105 -11.14 5.91 -13.05
C LYS A 105 -12.58 6.39 -12.78
N GLY A 106 -12.95 6.54 -11.50
CA GLY A 106 -14.29 6.93 -11.07
C GLY A 106 -14.51 8.44 -11.03
N ALA A 107 -15.67 8.82 -10.50
CA ALA A 107 -15.94 10.19 -10.10
C ALA A 107 -14.96 10.66 -9.02
N SER A 108 -14.91 11.97 -8.78
CA SER A 108 -13.97 12.58 -7.84
C SER A 108 -14.11 12.09 -6.39
N GLY A 109 -15.26 11.53 -6.02
CA GLY A 109 -15.52 10.97 -4.69
C GLY A 109 -15.28 9.47 -4.58
N TYR A 110 -15.14 9.00 -3.34
CA TYR A 110 -15.10 7.59 -2.98
C TYR A 110 -15.44 7.41 -1.50
N ILE A 111 -15.91 6.23 -1.14
CA ILE A 111 -16.16 5.83 0.25
C ILE A 111 -15.46 4.49 0.49
N PHE A 112 -14.33 4.53 1.20
CA PHE A 112 -13.56 3.34 1.57
C PHE A 112 -13.53 3.21 3.09
N LYS A 113 -14.30 2.26 3.61
CA LYS A 113 -14.54 2.16 5.06
C LYS A 113 -14.60 0.70 5.48
N ILE A 114 -13.75 0.32 6.42
CA ILE A 114 -13.76 -1.00 7.05
C ILE A 114 -13.87 -0.76 8.56
N MET A 115 -15.03 -1.03 9.14
CA MET A 115 -15.29 -1.02 10.58
C MET A 115 -15.57 -2.44 11.03
N GLY A 116 -15.03 -2.82 12.18
CA GLY A 116 -15.27 -4.15 12.73
C GLY A 116 -14.84 -4.26 14.18
N ASN A 117 -15.13 -5.40 14.80
CA ASN A 117 -14.50 -5.75 16.07
C ASN A 117 -13.05 -6.22 15.87
N LYS A 118 -12.73 -6.74 14.69
CA LYS A 118 -11.43 -7.29 14.31
C LYS A 118 -11.05 -6.88 12.89
N PHE A 119 -9.80 -6.50 12.71
CA PHE A 119 -9.14 -6.33 11.41
C PHE A 119 -7.81 -7.08 11.43
N GLU A 120 -7.68 -8.08 10.56
CA GLU A 120 -6.44 -8.83 10.37
C GLU A 120 -6.06 -8.86 8.89
N ASN A 121 -4.92 -8.25 8.55
CA ASN A 121 -4.37 -8.22 7.21
C ASN A 121 -3.04 -8.97 7.15
N ASN A 122 -3.05 -10.16 6.55
CA ASN A 122 -1.88 -10.98 6.24
C ASN A 122 -1.52 -10.95 4.74
N GLY A 123 -2.47 -10.51 3.90
CA GLY A 123 -2.33 -10.36 2.45
C GLY A 123 -2.01 -8.93 2.01
N ASP A 124 -2.51 -8.56 0.83
CA ASP A 124 -2.37 -7.21 0.26
C ASP A 124 -3.71 -6.48 0.30
N LEU A 125 -3.70 -5.23 0.76
CA LEU A 125 -4.87 -4.34 0.77
C LEU A 125 -4.56 -3.00 0.09
N TYR A 126 -5.44 -2.57 -0.81
CA TYR A 126 -5.27 -1.35 -1.59
C TYR A 126 -6.51 -0.46 -1.51
N PHE A 127 -6.33 0.80 -1.12
CA PHE A 127 -7.29 1.88 -1.30
C PHE A 127 -6.70 2.86 -2.31
N ALA A 128 -7.24 2.89 -3.53
CA ALA A 128 -6.68 3.67 -4.63
C ALA A 128 -7.72 4.64 -5.20
N ALA A 129 -7.34 5.91 -5.37
CA ALA A 129 -8.23 6.93 -5.89
C ALA A 129 -7.52 7.91 -6.83
N SER A 130 -8.28 8.70 -7.60
CA SER A 130 -7.73 9.75 -8.46
C SER A 130 -7.10 10.88 -7.64
N GLY A 131 -7.74 11.28 -6.55
CA GLY A 131 -7.38 12.49 -5.80
C GLY A 131 -7.89 13.79 -6.42
N GLN A 132 -8.83 13.69 -7.38
CA GLN A 132 -9.54 14.85 -7.89
C GLN A 132 -10.48 15.45 -6.82
N GLY A 133 -11.07 14.61 -5.98
CA GLY A 133 -11.82 15.02 -4.80
C GLY A 133 -11.06 14.73 -3.50
N SER A 134 -11.59 15.28 -2.41
CA SER A 134 -11.09 15.10 -1.05
C SER A 134 -12.08 14.26 -0.26
N MET A 135 -11.62 13.14 0.28
CA MET A 135 -12.43 12.14 0.96
C MET A 135 -11.68 11.57 2.16
N GLU A 136 -12.45 11.18 3.18
CA GLU A 136 -11.94 10.44 4.32
C GLU A 136 -12.09 8.93 4.05
N SER A 137 -11.01 8.19 4.28
CA SER A 137 -11.02 6.73 4.33
C SER A 137 -10.57 6.23 5.70
N TRP A 138 -11.07 5.08 6.13
CA TRP A 138 -10.60 4.52 7.40
C TRP A 138 -10.75 3.01 7.49
N ILE A 139 -9.89 2.45 8.35
CA ILE A 139 -9.97 1.07 8.82
C ILE A 139 -10.01 1.15 10.36
N LYS A 140 -11.15 0.80 10.96
CA LYS A 140 -11.45 0.96 12.38
C LYS A 140 -11.79 -0.38 13.00
N ALA A 141 -10.88 -0.91 13.81
CA ALA A 141 -11.14 -2.05 14.67
C ALA A 141 -10.36 -1.89 15.99
N PRO A 142 -10.93 -2.30 17.13
CA PRO A 142 -10.21 -2.33 18.41
C PRO A 142 -9.14 -3.44 18.44
N ASP A 143 -9.38 -4.56 17.76
CA ASP A 143 -8.40 -5.60 17.47
C ASP A 143 -7.87 -5.39 16.04
N PHE A 144 -6.71 -4.74 15.90
CA PHE A 144 -6.12 -4.39 14.60
C PHE A 144 -4.72 -4.98 14.48
N HIS A 145 -4.55 -5.85 13.48
CA HIS A 145 -3.27 -6.46 13.12
C HIS A 145 -3.01 -6.33 11.62
N ASN A 146 -1.87 -5.73 11.27
CA ASN A 146 -1.32 -5.79 9.92
C ASN A 146 0.01 -6.55 9.93
N ASN A 147 0.05 -7.73 9.33
CA ASN A 147 1.28 -8.49 9.08
C ASN A 147 1.66 -8.50 7.58
N GLY A 148 0.72 -8.12 6.71
CA GLY A 148 0.87 -8.07 5.27
C GLY A 148 1.26 -6.70 4.73
N PHE A 149 0.64 -6.32 3.62
CA PHE A 149 0.87 -5.06 2.92
C PHE A 149 -0.43 -4.23 2.84
N MET A 150 -0.34 -2.93 3.09
CA MET A 150 -1.42 -1.98 2.86
C MET A 150 -0.92 -0.80 2.03
N HIS A 151 -1.71 -0.34 1.05
CA HIS A 151 -1.36 0.82 0.23
C HIS A 151 -2.55 1.76 0.05
N PHE A 152 -2.37 2.98 0.58
CA PHE A 152 -3.29 4.10 0.41
C PHE A 152 -2.71 5.02 -0.66
N TYR A 153 -3.36 5.05 -1.82
CA TYR A 153 -2.82 5.65 -3.04
C TYR A 153 -3.74 6.72 -3.60
N GLN A 154 -3.12 7.80 -4.04
CA GLN A 154 -3.73 8.82 -4.88
C GLN A 154 -2.85 9.12 -6.09
N VAL A 155 -3.48 9.28 -7.26
CA VAL A 155 -2.77 9.76 -8.45
C VAL A 155 -2.23 11.18 -8.19
N MET A 156 -3.05 12.05 -7.61
CA MET A 156 -2.65 13.40 -7.20
C MET A 156 -3.06 13.69 -5.75
N LYS A 157 -2.26 14.49 -5.04
CA LYS A 157 -2.55 14.86 -3.65
C LYS A 157 -3.80 15.71 -3.54
N SER A 158 -4.72 15.31 -2.66
CA SER A 158 -5.88 16.11 -2.25
C SER A 158 -5.86 16.40 -0.75
N ASP A 159 -6.99 16.92 -0.22
CA ASP A 159 -7.20 17.08 1.21
C ASP A 159 -7.70 15.79 1.87
N SER A 160 -7.73 14.68 1.11
CA SER A 160 -8.03 13.35 1.63
C SER A 160 -7.08 12.95 2.74
N TYR A 161 -7.57 12.15 3.67
CA TYR A 161 -6.78 11.55 4.72
C TYR A 161 -7.31 10.17 5.10
N THR A 162 -6.43 9.35 5.64
CA THR A 162 -6.76 8.02 6.17
C THR A 162 -6.61 7.98 7.69
N TYR A 163 -7.49 7.22 8.36
CA TYR A 163 -7.29 6.78 9.74
C TYR A 163 -7.16 5.27 9.84
N LEU A 164 -6.25 4.80 10.70
CA LEU A 164 -6.00 3.37 10.94
C LEU A 164 -6.14 3.06 12.43
N GLY A 165 -6.85 1.97 12.73
CA GLY A 165 -7.18 1.56 14.10
C GLY A 165 -8.28 2.40 14.74
N TYR A 166 -8.87 1.87 15.81
CA TYR A 166 -9.90 2.57 16.58
C TYR A 166 -9.30 3.68 17.46
N ASP A 167 -9.92 4.86 17.48
CA ASP A 167 -9.38 6.05 18.13
C ASP A 167 -9.03 5.82 19.60
N GLY A 168 -7.86 6.29 20.03
CA GLY A 168 -7.39 6.11 21.41
C GLY A 168 -6.99 4.67 21.77
N LYS A 169 -7.11 3.72 20.83
CA LYS A 169 -6.62 2.35 20.98
C LYS A 169 -5.25 2.19 20.32
N THR A 170 -4.75 0.97 20.42
CA THR A 170 -3.46 0.58 19.87
C THR A 170 -3.70 -0.41 18.76
N MET A 171 -3.04 -0.19 17.61
CA MET A 171 -2.96 -1.16 16.54
C MET A 171 -1.57 -1.82 16.51
N VAL A 172 -1.48 -3.00 15.91
CA VAL A 172 -0.21 -3.71 15.71
C VAL A 172 0.14 -3.75 14.23
N ASN A 173 1.34 -3.29 13.88
CA ASN A 173 1.90 -3.32 12.54
C ASN A 173 3.20 -4.12 12.53
N ASN A 174 3.20 -5.31 11.95
CA ASN A 174 4.43 -6.07 11.65
C ASN A 174 4.69 -6.13 10.13
N GLY A 175 3.83 -5.49 9.36
CA GLY A 175 3.86 -5.48 7.91
C GLY A 175 4.39 -4.16 7.33
N GLN A 176 4.01 -3.92 6.08
CA GLN A 176 4.34 -2.71 5.35
C GLN A 176 3.06 -1.89 5.09
N ILE A 177 3.12 -0.60 5.38
CA ILE A 177 2.05 0.36 5.05
C ILE A 177 2.63 1.42 4.13
N CYS A 178 1.99 1.70 3.01
CA CYS A 178 2.43 2.68 2.03
C CYS A 178 1.39 3.77 1.83
N PHE A 179 1.87 5.02 1.78
CA PHE A 179 1.07 6.19 1.42
C PHE A 179 1.69 6.88 0.22
N THR A 180 0.94 6.99 -0.86
CA THR A 180 1.34 7.73 -2.07
C THR A 180 0.41 8.90 -2.29
N ASN A 181 0.95 10.12 -2.23
CA ASN A 181 0.16 11.36 -2.32
C ASN A 181 -1.02 11.45 -1.35
N GLN A 182 -1.04 10.63 -0.30
CA GLN A 182 -2.11 10.52 0.68
C GLN A 182 -1.68 11.10 2.03
N ASN A 183 -2.65 11.66 2.77
CA ASN A 183 -2.41 12.02 4.15
C ASN A 183 -2.77 10.88 5.09
N TRP A 184 -2.01 10.71 6.16
CA TRP A 184 -2.37 9.87 7.28
C TRP A 184 -2.46 10.72 8.54
N LYS A 185 -3.57 10.62 9.26
CA LYS A 185 -3.76 11.23 10.57
C LYS A 185 -3.74 10.14 11.62
N GLN A 186 -2.78 10.20 12.52
CA GLN A 186 -2.63 9.22 13.58
C GLN A 186 -3.54 9.61 14.76
N LEU A 187 -4.46 8.71 15.10
CA LEU A 187 -5.34 8.79 16.27
C LEU A 187 -5.16 7.60 17.24
N THR A 188 -4.24 6.69 16.91
CA THR A 188 -4.03 5.40 17.56
C THR A 188 -2.57 5.18 17.91
N GLY A 189 -2.31 4.47 18.99
CA GLY A 189 -0.97 3.93 19.26
C GLY A 189 -0.62 2.88 18.21
N MET A 190 0.66 2.66 17.97
CA MET A 190 1.13 1.69 16.99
C MET A 190 2.25 0.87 17.63
N LEU A 191 1.99 -0.42 17.89
CA LEU A 191 3.01 -1.37 18.31
C LEU A 191 3.47 -2.21 17.12
N GLY A 192 4.60 -2.88 17.29
CA GLY A 192 5.14 -3.79 16.30
C GLY A 192 6.55 -3.43 15.88
N THR A 193 6.91 -3.97 14.72
CA THR A 193 8.24 -3.89 14.11
C THR A 193 8.14 -3.63 12.60
N GLY A 194 7.00 -3.07 12.17
CA GLY A 194 6.70 -2.86 10.77
C GLY A 194 7.33 -1.57 10.22
N CYS A 195 6.95 -1.26 8.98
CA CYS A 195 7.35 -0.03 8.32
C CYS A 195 6.16 0.71 7.72
N VAL A 196 6.18 2.04 7.84
CA VAL A 196 5.24 2.96 7.21
C VAL A 196 5.99 3.88 6.27
N THR A 197 5.73 3.78 4.98
CA THR A 197 6.43 4.54 3.93
C THR A 197 5.57 5.67 3.39
N ALA A 198 6.11 6.88 3.38
CA ALA A 198 5.58 8.02 2.64
C ALA A 198 6.32 8.15 1.31
N GLN A 199 5.58 8.34 0.21
CA GLN A 199 6.16 8.62 -1.11
C GLN A 199 5.33 9.64 -1.91
N GLY A 200 5.97 10.26 -2.90
CA GLY A 200 5.38 11.35 -3.68
C GLY A 200 5.17 12.58 -2.81
N LYS A 201 3.91 12.97 -2.60
CA LYS A 201 3.53 14.10 -1.72
C LYS A 201 2.78 13.65 -0.47
N ALA A 202 2.98 12.42 -0.01
CA ALA A 202 2.32 11.90 1.20
C ALA A 202 2.71 12.68 2.46
N SER A 203 1.79 12.84 3.41
CA SER A 203 2.07 13.57 4.65
C SER A 203 1.47 12.87 5.87
N PHE A 204 2.26 12.76 6.93
CA PHE A 204 1.84 12.14 8.18
C PHE A 204 1.59 13.22 9.23
N TYR A 205 0.47 13.11 9.91
CA TYR A 205 0.11 13.98 11.00
C TYR A 205 -0.07 13.17 12.28
N PHE A 206 0.91 13.25 13.17
CA PHE A 206 0.90 12.63 14.49
C PHE A 206 0.20 13.56 15.48
N MET A 207 -1.12 13.41 15.52
CA MET A 207 -2.02 14.25 16.32
C MET A 207 -2.06 13.82 17.78
N ASN A 208 -1.83 12.53 18.05
CA ASN A 208 -1.94 11.95 19.37
C ASN A 208 -0.63 11.30 19.79
N THR A 209 0.39 12.13 19.99
CA THR A 209 1.74 11.74 20.41
C THR A 209 1.82 11.30 21.88
N ASN A 210 0.71 11.28 22.60
CA ASN A 210 0.60 10.63 23.91
C ASN A 210 0.36 9.12 23.79
N LEU A 211 -0.15 8.65 22.65
CA LEU A 211 -0.29 7.22 22.38
C LEU A 211 1.05 6.67 21.90
N GLN A 212 1.46 5.56 22.48
CA GLN A 212 2.76 4.96 22.21
C GLN A 212 2.88 4.51 20.75
N ILE A 213 3.99 4.89 20.13
CA ILE A 213 4.50 4.25 18.91
C ILE A 213 5.74 3.46 19.33
N SER A 214 5.81 2.19 18.92
CA SER A 214 6.90 1.28 19.25
C SER A 214 8.22 1.77 18.65
N GLU A 215 9.31 1.60 19.39
CA GLU A 215 10.68 1.85 18.90
C GLU A 215 11.05 0.93 17.72
N GLY A 216 10.31 -0.17 17.53
CA GLY A 216 10.47 -1.06 16.37
C GLY A 216 9.79 -0.55 15.09
N GLU A 217 8.91 0.46 15.15
CA GLU A 217 8.25 1.00 13.96
C GLU A 217 9.15 1.98 13.22
N ILE A 218 9.28 1.79 11.91
CA ILE A 218 10.06 2.68 11.04
C ILE A 218 9.14 3.54 10.17
N PHE A 219 9.32 4.86 10.23
CA PHE A 219 8.74 5.80 9.28
C PHE A 219 9.74 6.13 8.18
N TYR A 220 9.48 5.64 6.97
CA TYR A 220 10.37 5.87 5.83
C TYR A 220 9.86 6.97 4.92
N LEU A 221 10.66 8.02 4.75
CA LEU A 221 10.43 9.09 3.78
C LEU A 221 11.15 8.75 2.48
N ASN A 222 10.42 8.18 1.52
CA ASN A 222 10.98 7.73 0.24
C ASN A 222 11.07 8.87 -0.78
N GLY A 223 11.77 9.95 -0.41
CA GLY A 223 11.94 11.15 -1.25
C GLY A 223 10.64 11.90 -1.57
N GLY A 224 10.70 12.81 -2.55
CA GLY A 224 9.57 13.66 -2.90
C GLY A 224 9.29 14.78 -1.89
N GLU A 225 8.07 15.32 -1.91
CA GLU A 225 7.62 16.39 -1.01
C GLU A 225 6.93 15.80 0.24
N THR A 226 7.42 14.68 0.78
CA THR A 226 6.74 14.08 1.93
C THR A 226 6.97 14.87 3.21
N SER A 227 6.06 14.76 4.16
CA SER A 227 6.18 15.46 5.44
C SER A 227 5.74 14.62 6.63
N ILE A 228 6.36 14.84 7.79
CA ILE A 228 5.86 14.45 9.10
C ILE A 228 5.60 15.72 9.91
N MET A 229 4.39 15.86 10.44
CA MET A 229 4.02 16.90 11.39
C MET A 229 3.56 16.23 12.69
N ALA A 230 4.14 16.62 13.83
CA ALA A 230 3.82 16.02 15.12
C ALA A 230 3.41 17.07 16.17
N VAL A 231 2.54 16.66 17.09
CA VAL A 231 2.26 17.46 18.29
C VAL A 231 3.39 17.27 19.29
N GLY A 232 4.05 18.36 19.70
CA GLY A 232 5.10 18.31 20.72
C GLY A 232 4.56 18.01 22.11
N SER A 233 5.40 17.44 22.98
CA SER A 233 5.10 17.13 24.38
C SER A 233 6.05 17.84 25.34
N THR A 234 5.52 18.27 26.49
CA THR A 234 6.33 18.71 27.66
C THR A 234 6.72 17.54 28.56
N ASN A 235 6.04 16.40 28.40
CA ASN A 235 6.13 15.25 29.29
C ASN A 235 6.65 14.04 28.50
N ASN A 236 7.92 13.68 28.70
CA ASN A 236 8.56 12.51 28.10
C ASN A 236 8.27 12.34 26.60
N PRO A 237 8.77 13.25 25.74
CA PRO A 237 8.56 13.15 24.29
C PRO A 237 9.06 11.79 23.78
N GLN A 238 8.20 11.09 23.05
CA GLN A 238 8.57 9.84 22.37
C GLN A 238 9.67 10.10 21.33
N THR A 239 10.35 9.06 20.87
CA THR A 239 11.28 9.18 19.74
C THR A 239 10.72 8.43 18.54
N PHE A 240 10.42 9.14 17.46
CA PHE A 240 9.97 8.50 16.23
C PHE A 240 11.19 8.11 15.38
N HIS A 241 11.29 6.85 14.99
CA HIS A 241 12.36 6.40 14.09
C HIS A 241 12.01 6.75 12.64
N VAL A 242 12.78 7.65 12.07
CA VAL A 242 12.57 8.16 10.72
C VAL A 242 13.78 7.81 9.85
N ARG A 243 13.54 7.39 8.62
CA ARG A 243 14.57 7.08 7.64
C ARG A 243 14.32 7.87 6.36
N GLY A 244 15.39 8.18 5.64
CA GLY A 244 15.30 8.92 4.36
C GLY A 244 14.99 10.41 4.52
N PHE A 245 15.29 11.03 5.67
CA PHE A 245 15.15 12.48 5.79
C PHE A 245 16.23 13.20 4.96
N GLY A 246 15.83 14.01 3.99
CA GLY A 246 16.79 14.72 3.17
C GLY A 246 16.20 15.32 1.89
N THR A 247 17.09 15.70 0.98
CA THR A 247 16.77 16.24 -0.33
C THR A 247 17.07 15.21 -1.42
N TYR A 248 16.09 14.95 -2.27
CA TYR A 248 16.15 14.02 -3.39
C TYR A 248 15.79 14.76 -4.68
N ASN A 249 16.70 14.81 -5.64
CA ASN A 249 16.47 15.46 -6.94
C ASN A 249 15.92 16.90 -6.80
N GLY A 250 16.43 17.65 -5.81
CA GLY A 250 16.01 19.03 -5.53
C GLY A 250 14.72 19.17 -4.70
N MET A 251 14.05 18.08 -4.34
CA MET A 251 12.87 18.09 -3.47
C MET A 251 13.25 17.62 -2.07
N ALA A 252 12.97 18.43 -1.05
CA ALA A 252 13.26 18.11 0.34
C ALA A 252 12.01 17.64 1.08
N ASN A 253 12.16 16.52 1.77
CA ASN A 253 11.17 16.04 2.73
C ASN A 253 11.24 16.90 4.00
N LYS A 254 10.15 16.95 4.77
CA LYS A 254 10.02 17.82 5.95
C LYS A 254 9.71 17.03 7.22
N ILE A 255 10.25 17.48 8.34
CA ILE A 255 9.87 17.03 9.68
C ILE A 255 9.58 18.27 10.50
N GLY A 256 8.40 18.35 11.11
CA GLY A 256 7.95 19.54 11.80
C GLY A 256 6.98 19.28 12.94
N LEU A 257 6.59 20.38 13.57
CA LEU A 257 5.61 20.42 14.65
C LEU A 257 4.37 21.22 14.25
N THR A 258 3.28 21.05 15.00
CA THR A 258 1.99 21.73 14.74
C THR A 258 1.96 23.22 15.11
N ALA A 259 3.12 23.85 15.28
CA ALA A 259 3.26 25.26 15.62
C ALA A 259 4.63 25.77 15.16
N THR A 260 4.76 27.09 15.06
CA THR A 260 6.03 27.75 14.69
C THR A 260 7.15 27.34 15.65
N LEU A 261 8.25 26.85 15.08
CA LEU A 261 9.39 26.38 15.85
C LEU A 261 10.02 27.54 16.63
N SER A 262 10.18 27.34 17.93
CA SER A 262 10.74 28.33 18.84
C SER A 262 11.53 27.64 19.95
N SER A 263 12.70 28.18 20.29
CA SER A 263 13.57 27.56 21.29
C SER A 263 13.07 27.86 22.71
N PRO A 264 13.20 26.92 23.67
CA PRO A 264 12.94 27.20 25.08
C PRO A 264 13.97 28.17 25.68
N VAL A 265 15.13 28.34 25.03
CA VAL A 265 16.23 29.18 25.50
C VAL A 265 16.48 30.30 24.51
N SER A 266 16.45 31.55 24.99
CA SER A 266 16.71 32.72 24.15
C SER A 266 18.06 32.62 23.42
N GLY A 267 18.08 32.94 22.12
CA GLY A 267 19.28 32.90 21.28
C GLY A 267 19.72 31.51 20.82
N LYS A 268 18.99 30.44 21.17
CA LYS A 268 19.25 29.08 20.67
C LYS A 268 18.37 28.76 19.46
N LEU A 269 18.83 27.83 18.64
CA LEU A 269 18.05 27.30 17.53
C LEU A 269 16.83 26.55 18.08
N PRO A 270 15.69 26.56 17.36
CA PRO A 270 14.49 25.82 17.75
C PRO A 270 14.54 24.35 17.31
N TRP A 271 15.75 23.83 17.11
CA TRP A 271 16.05 22.44 16.86
C TRP A 271 17.47 22.12 17.39
N ALA A 272 17.72 20.85 17.68
CA ALA A 272 19.03 20.32 18.01
C ALA A 272 19.22 18.96 17.35
N TYR A 273 20.43 18.63 16.94
CA TYR A 273 20.77 17.32 16.40
C TYR A 273 21.91 16.70 17.19
N ASN A 274 21.66 15.53 17.77
CA ASN A 274 22.65 14.73 18.48
C ASN A 274 23.31 13.77 17.49
N ALA A 275 24.54 14.09 17.08
CA ALA A 275 25.27 13.31 16.09
C ALA A 275 25.69 11.91 16.56
N ARG A 276 25.74 11.65 17.89
CA ARG A 276 26.07 10.34 18.44
C ARG A 276 24.89 9.37 18.27
N ASP A 277 23.70 9.85 18.60
CA ASP A 277 22.49 9.01 18.67
C ASP A 277 21.61 9.15 17.42
N GLY A 278 21.90 10.12 16.53
CA GLY A 278 21.11 10.37 15.32
C GLY A 278 19.77 11.06 15.58
N ILE A 279 19.60 11.71 16.74
CA ILE A 279 18.32 12.28 17.16
C ILE A 279 18.24 13.77 16.82
N LEU A 280 17.25 14.12 15.98
CA LEU A 280 16.78 15.47 15.75
C LEU A 280 15.64 15.79 16.73
N THR A 281 15.86 16.78 17.59
CA THR A 281 14.85 17.31 18.52
C THR A 281 14.35 18.65 17.99
N LEU A 282 13.03 18.79 17.89
CA LEU A 282 12.37 20.06 17.52
C LEU A 282 11.69 20.68 18.74
N TYR A 283 11.61 22.01 18.76
CA TYR A 283 11.07 22.78 19.88
C TYR A 283 9.96 23.75 19.46
N VAL A 284 8.93 23.84 20.29
CA VAL A 284 7.94 24.93 20.32
C VAL A 284 7.86 25.43 21.76
N GLY A 285 8.72 26.38 22.11
CA GLY A 285 8.91 26.81 23.49
C GLY A 285 9.31 25.63 24.38
N LEU A 286 8.47 25.29 25.37
CA LEU A 286 8.70 24.16 26.27
C LEU A 286 8.28 22.79 25.69
N TYR A 287 7.53 22.77 24.59
CA TYR A 287 7.10 21.54 23.94
C TYR A 287 8.22 21.02 23.04
N THR A 288 8.43 19.70 23.07
CA THR A 288 9.52 19.04 22.34
C THR A 288 9.03 17.76 21.68
N GLN A 289 9.71 17.35 20.62
CA GLN A 289 9.49 16.04 20.00
C GLN A 289 10.80 15.55 19.39
N ASN A 290 11.09 14.26 19.57
CA ASN A 290 12.30 13.62 19.08
C ASN A 290 12.01 12.80 17.82
N PHE A 291 12.94 12.86 16.88
CA PHE A 291 12.98 12.07 15.66
C PHE A 291 14.38 11.47 15.52
N GLU A 292 14.50 10.15 15.59
CA GLU A 292 15.77 9.47 15.31
C GLU A 292 15.89 9.31 13.79
N ILE A 293 16.65 10.20 13.15
CA ILE A 293 16.78 10.33 11.70
C ILE A 293 18.01 9.59 11.14
N GLY A 294 18.79 8.93 12.00
CA GLY A 294 20.09 8.34 11.72
C GLY A 294 21.26 9.29 11.95
N THR A 295 22.47 8.72 11.96
CA THR A 295 23.73 9.47 12.13
C THR A 295 24.24 10.04 10.81
N GLY A 296 25.28 10.90 10.86
CA GLY A 296 26.00 11.40 9.68
C GLY A 296 25.47 12.69 9.04
N TYR A 297 24.41 13.31 9.58
CA TYR A 297 23.92 14.60 9.08
C TYR A 297 24.87 15.75 9.41
N ASP A 298 25.06 16.65 8.44
CA ASP A 298 25.78 17.91 8.60
C ASP A 298 24.82 18.99 9.16
N TYR A 299 25.06 19.44 10.38
CA TYR A 299 24.16 20.37 11.06
C TYR A 299 23.99 21.72 10.33
N THR A 300 24.94 22.10 9.47
CA THR A 300 24.88 23.37 8.71
C THR A 300 23.84 23.35 7.59
N LYS A 301 23.34 22.17 7.22
CA LYS A 301 22.38 21.97 6.13
C LYS A 301 20.93 21.89 6.60
N PHE A 302 20.67 21.91 7.91
CA PHE A 302 19.31 22.03 8.42
C PHE A 302 18.79 23.45 8.22
N GLN A 303 17.58 23.56 7.68
CA GLN A 303 16.91 24.83 7.45
C GLN A 303 15.50 24.79 8.00
N ILE A 304 15.12 25.85 8.72
CA ILE A 304 13.74 26.05 9.17
C ILE A 304 12.91 26.50 7.97
N VAL A 305 11.80 25.83 7.73
CA VAL A 305 10.88 26.07 6.63
C VAL A 305 9.43 25.99 7.08
N SER A 306 8.53 26.48 6.24
CA SER A 306 7.10 26.29 6.43
C SER A 306 6.68 24.93 5.88
N ASP A 307 5.75 24.28 6.58
CA ASP A 307 5.02 23.14 6.05
C ASP A 307 3.62 23.58 5.63
N THR A 308 3.36 23.50 4.33
CA THR A 308 2.09 23.84 3.69
C THR A 308 1.51 22.62 2.97
N SER A 309 1.84 21.42 3.45
CA SER A 309 1.34 20.15 2.91
C SER A 309 -0.19 20.16 2.85
N ARG A 310 -0.73 20.03 1.63
CA ARG A 310 -2.18 20.03 1.38
C ARG A 310 -2.91 18.99 2.24
N GLY A 311 -4.05 19.37 2.82
CA GLY A 311 -4.85 18.52 3.72
C GLY A 311 -4.35 18.46 5.17
N LEU A 312 -3.21 19.05 5.49
CA LEU A 312 -2.73 19.28 6.85
C LEU A 312 -2.77 20.78 7.21
N PRO A 313 -2.77 21.15 8.51
CA PRO A 313 -2.63 22.54 8.92
C PRO A 313 -1.35 23.15 8.34
N GLY A 314 -1.44 24.33 7.72
CA GLY A 314 -0.28 25.06 7.23
C GLY A 314 0.44 25.77 8.37
N ILE A 315 1.69 25.41 8.64
CA ILE A 315 2.47 25.98 9.76
C ILE A 315 3.66 26.78 9.21
N TYR A 316 3.64 28.09 9.45
CA TYR A 316 4.74 28.97 9.10
C TYR A 316 5.97 28.70 10.00
N LEU A 317 7.11 28.43 9.38
CA LEU A 317 8.37 28.08 10.07
C LEU A 317 8.19 26.95 11.11
N GLY A 318 7.28 26.02 10.82
CA GLY A 318 6.93 24.89 11.70
C GLY A 318 7.76 23.63 11.48
N ALA A 319 8.63 23.60 10.47
CA ALA A 319 9.35 22.41 10.09
C ALA A 319 10.84 22.68 9.85
N VAL A 320 11.61 21.59 9.84
CA VAL A 320 12.99 21.54 9.39
C VAL A 320 13.03 20.69 8.11
N GLN A 321 13.85 21.14 7.16
CA GLN A 321 14.31 20.31 6.05
C GLN A 321 15.83 20.18 6.10
N TYR A 322 16.36 19.16 5.45
CA TYR A 322 17.81 18.97 5.31
C TYR A 322 18.23 19.15 3.85
N ASN A 323 19.05 20.19 3.59
CA ASN A 323 19.51 20.62 2.26
C ASN A 323 20.69 19.79 1.75
N GLY A 324 20.59 18.47 1.84
CA GLY A 324 21.54 17.51 1.31
C GLY A 324 20.89 16.14 1.16
N PRO A 325 21.54 15.19 0.47
CA PRO A 325 21.05 13.82 0.42
C PRO A 325 21.11 13.18 1.81
N PRO A 326 20.17 12.30 2.18
CA PRO A 326 20.25 11.56 3.44
C PRO A 326 21.60 10.82 3.53
N PRO A 327 22.33 10.92 4.66
CA PRO A 327 23.64 10.28 4.81
C PRO A 327 23.59 8.76 4.62
N ASN A 328 22.54 8.14 5.16
CA ASN A 328 22.26 6.72 5.02
C ASN A 328 21.13 6.53 4.00
N ALA A 329 21.48 6.66 2.71
CA ALA A 329 20.53 6.51 1.62
C ALA A 329 20.14 5.04 1.41
N GLY A 330 18.95 4.84 0.85
CA GLY A 330 18.39 3.51 0.56
C GLY A 330 17.15 3.21 1.37
N MET A 331 16.57 2.05 1.12
CA MET A 331 15.41 1.53 1.84
C MET A 331 15.90 0.85 3.14
N PRO A 332 15.30 1.16 4.29
CA PRO A 332 15.59 0.45 5.55
C PRO A 332 15.28 -1.04 5.43
N ALA A 333 15.97 -1.89 6.19
CA ALA A 333 15.83 -3.35 6.12
C ALA A 333 14.43 -3.82 6.56
N GLU A 334 13.79 -3.05 7.44
CA GLU A 334 12.44 -3.26 7.95
C GLU A 334 11.38 -2.93 6.90
N CYS A 335 11.72 -2.10 5.91
CA CYS A 335 10.82 -1.63 4.87
C CYS A 335 10.89 -2.50 3.61
N LYS A 336 9.78 -2.55 2.87
CA LYS A 336 9.66 -3.21 1.57
C LYS A 336 9.18 -2.20 0.53
N PRO A 337 9.51 -2.38 -0.77
CA PRO A 337 8.99 -1.53 -1.82
C PRO A 337 7.46 -1.50 -1.84
N CYS A 338 6.89 -0.32 -2.07
CA CYS A 338 5.45 -0.18 -2.24
C CYS A 338 5.01 -0.88 -3.54
N LYS A 339 4.08 -1.84 -3.42
CA LYS A 339 3.51 -2.55 -4.56
C LYS A 339 2.65 -1.63 -5.43
N SER A 340 2.64 -1.89 -6.73
CA SER A 340 1.72 -1.25 -7.68
C SER A 340 0.26 -1.57 -7.32
N ILE A 341 -0.65 -0.69 -7.72
CA ILE A 341 -2.08 -0.94 -7.58
C ILE A 341 -2.44 -2.07 -8.55
N PRO A 342 -3.10 -3.16 -8.09
CA PRO A 342 -3.45 -4.27 -8.97
C PRO A 342 -4.46 -3.83 -10.03
N GLY A 343 -4.40 -4.48 -11.19
CA GLY A 343 -5.42 -4.33 -12.23
C GLY A 343 -6.80 -4.80 -11.75
N ILE A 344 -7.83 -4.43 -12.49
CA ILE A 344 -9.24 -4.75 -12.21
C ILE A 344 -9.60 -6.05 -12.96
N PRO A 345 -9.79 -7.18 -12.25
CA PRO A 345 -10.20 -8.43 -12.89
C PRO A 345 -11.54 -8.28 -13.60
N GLY A 346 -11.62 -8.72 -14.86
CA GLY A 346 -12.78 -8.53 -15.73
C GLY A 346 -12.76 -7.25 -16.58
N VAL A 347 -11.78 -6.35 -16.37
CA VAL A 347 -11.55 -5.17 -17.24
C VAL A 347 -10.15 -5.19 -17.81
N ASP A 348 -9.14 -5.30 -16.95
CA ASP A 348 -7.75 -5.30 -17.38
C ASP A 348 -7.35 -6.71 -17.84
N GLN A 349 -6.58 -6.80 -18.92
CA GLN A 349 -6.03 -8.08 -19.35
C GLN A 349 -5.02 -8.59 -18.29
N PRO A 350 -4.91 -9.91 -18.07
CA PRO A 350 -3.85 -10.46 -17.23
C PRO A 350 -2.50 -9.92 -17.72
N GLU A 351 -1.61 -9.54 -16.80
CA GLU A 351 -0.26 -9.17 -17.20
C GLU A 351 0.32 -10.30 -18.08
N PRO A 352 0.89 -9.97 -19.26
CA PRO A 352 1.50 -11.00 -20.08
C PRO A 352 2.62 -11.64 -19.27
N THR A 353 2.48 -12.93 -19.01
CA THR A 353 3.49 -13.75 -18.35
C THR A 353 4.70 -13.84 -19.29
N SER A 354 5.55 -12.82 -19.23
CA SER A 354 6.75 -12.75 -20.07
C SER A 354 7.83 -13.58 -19.40
N THR A 355 7.71 -14.90 -19.48
CA THR A 355 8.85 -15.78 -19.25
C THR A 355 9.79 -15.55 -20.42
N THR A 356 10.80 -14.69 -20.22
CA THR A 356 11.86 -14.54 -21.22
C THR A 356 12.74 -15.79 -21.11
N GLU A 357 12.36 -16.85 -21.81
CA GLU A 357 13.29 -17.96 -22.08
C GLU A 357 14.40 -17.42 -22.97
N ALA A 358 15.52 -17.07 -22.37
CA ALA A 358 16.76 -16.84 -23.09
C ALA A 358 17.19 -18.19 -23.71
N THR A 359 16.76 -18.44 -24.95
CA THR A 359 17.28 -19.55 -25.74
C THR A 359 18.71 -19.21 -26.14
N THR A 360 19.69 -19.58 -25.31
CA THR A 360 21.10 -19.50 -25.66
C THR A 360 21.34 -20.50 -26.79
N LYS A 361 21.33 -20.03 -28.04
CA LYS A 361 21.79 -20.81 -29.18
C LYS A 361 23.31 -20.99 -29.05
N THR A 362 23.72 -22.13 -28.52
CA THR A 362 25.12 -22.57 -28.56
C THR A 362 25.52 -22.76 -30.03
N THR A 363 26.38 -21.87 -30.51
CA THR A 363 26.97 -21.96 -31.85
C THR A 363 28.15 -22.94 -31.77
N PRO A 364 28.25 -23.98 -32.61
CA PRO A 364 29.43 -24.84 -32.63
C PRO A 364 30.65 -24.08 -33.18
N PRO A 365 31.89 -24.41 -32.73
CA PRO A 365 33.10 -23.74 -33.20
C PRO A 365 33.39 -24.05 -34.68
N PRO A 366 34.11 -23.16 -35.39
CA PRO A 366 34.26 -23.23 -36.83
C PRO A 366 35.29 -24.29 -37.23
N ASP A 367 34.90 -25.21 -38.10
CA ASP A 367 35.81 -26.14 -38.73
C ASP A 367 36.42 -25.51 -39.99
N LYS A 368 37.72 -25.74 -40.19
CA LYS A 368 38.50 -25.16 -41.28
C LYS A 368 38.37 -25.99 -42.56
N THR A 369 38.57 -25.28 -43.68
CA THR A 369 39.24 -25.67 -44.94
C THR A 369 38.40 -26.06 -46.18
N THR A 370 38.51 -25.17 -47.19
CA THR A 370 38.71 -25.41 -48.66
C THR A 370 37.49 -25.60 -49.61
N PRO A 371 37.61 -25.27 -50.92
CA PRO A 371 37.01 -24.07 -51.54
C PRO A 371 36.00 -24.40 -52.70
N PRO A 372 35.41 -23.40 -53.40
CA PRO A 372 34.10 -23.52 -54.09
C PRO A 372 34.20 -24.01 -55.54
N PRO A 373 33.07 -24.33 -56.19
CA PRO A 373 32.67 -23.43 -57.28
C PRO A 373 31.16 -23.23 -57.54
N ASN A 374 30.89 -22.01 -58.01
CA ASN A 374 29.93 -21.59 -59.04
C ASN A 374 28.40 -21.64 -58.83
N LYS A 375 27.81 -20.43 -58.95
CA LYS A 375 26.64 -19.97 -59.75
C LYS A 375 25.48 -20.99 -59.88
N THR A 376 24.21 -20.64 -59.61
CA THR A 376 23.36 -19.73 -60.42
C THR A 376 21.98 -19.62 -59.73
N THR A 377 21.35 -18.45 -59.71
CA THR A 377 19.90 -18.19 -59.45
C THR A 377 19.05 -18.78 -60.61
N PRO A 378 17.69 -18.96 -60.58
CA PRO A 378 16.67 -18.33 -59.71
C PRO A 378 15.47 -19.21 -59.23
N GLU A 379 14.59 -18.56 -58.45
CA GLU A 379 13.15 -18.78 -58.10
C GLU A 379 12.26 -19.62 -59.06
N PRO A 380 10.94 -19.81 -58.78
CA PRO A 380 10.21 -20.24 -57.56
C PRO A 380 9.19 -21.36 -57.92
N ASN A 381 8.46 -21.96 -56.96
CA ASN A 381 7.02 -22.30 -57.07
C ASN A 381 6.49 -23.25 -55.98
N ASN A 382 5.56 -22.70 -55.20
CA ASN A 382 4.16 -23.14 -55.01
C ASN A 382 3.77 -24.58 -54.61
N SER A 383 2.94 -24.61 -53.55
CA SER A 383 1.93 -25.64 -53.18
C SER A 383 2.52 -26.95 -52.62
N SER A 384 1.92 -27.68 -51.68
CA SER A 384 0.61 -27.66 -51.05
C SER A 384 0.66 -28.51 -49.76
N LYS A 385 -0.32 -28.29 -48.87
CA LYS A 385 -0.99 -29.23 -47.95
C LYS A 385 -0.18 -30.41 -47.37
N HIS A 386 -0.18 -30.52 -46.04
CA HIS A 386 -0.94 -31.55 -45.30
C HIS A 386 -0.69 -31.40 -43.79
N GLY A 387 -1.75 -31.58 -42.99
CA GLY A 387 -1.72 -31.42 -41.55
C GLY A 387 -0.91 -32.49 -40.83
N LEU A 388 -0.42 -32.14 -39.63
CA LEU A 388 0.08 -33.11 -38.67
C LEU A 388 -0.49 -32.84 -37.28
N ILE A 389 -1.15 -33.88 -36.76
CA ILE A 389 -1.52 -34.09 -35.37
C ILE A 389 -0.28 -33.90 -34.49
N LYS A 390 -0.39 -33.12 -33.40
CA LYS A 390 0.65 -33.05 -32.37
C LYS A 390 0.19 -33.72 -31.09
N THR A 391 0.79 -34.87 -30.83
CA THR A 391 0.81 -35.62 -29.58
C THR A 391 1.39 -34.75 -28.45
N VAL A 392 0.66 -34.64 -27.34
CA VAL A 392 1.16 -33.99 -26.12
C VAL A 392 2.00 -35.01 -25.36
N THR A 393 3.30 -34.75 -25.22
CA THR A 393 4.19 -35.51 -24.34
C THR A 393 4.40 -34.67 -23.09
N VAL A 394 3.93 -35.17 -21.94
CA VAL A 394 4.14 -34.54 -20.63
C VAL A 394 5.51 -34.98 -20.13
N PHE A 395 6.41 -34.03 -19.87
CA PHE A 395 7.64 -34.29 -19.12
C PHE A 395 7.46 -33.77 -17.70
N GLU A 396 7.77 -34.63 -16.74
CA GLU A 396 7.90 -34.33 -15.32
C GLU A 396 9.12 -33.44 -15.11
N THR A 397 8.94 -32.26 -14.48
CA THR A 397 10.02 -31.32 -14.20
C THR A 397 10.55 -31.49 -12.78
N ASP A 398 11.79 -31.95 -12.67
CA ASP A 398 12.63 -31.81 -11.48
C ASP A 398 12.99 -30.33 -11.26
N VAL A 399 12.89 -29.88 -10.00
CA VAL A 399 13.20 -28.50 -9.59
C VAL A 399 14.70 -28.39 -9.31
N VAL A 400 15.42 -27.60 -10.12
CA VAL A 400 16.81 -27.20 -9.83
C VAL A 400 16.83 -25.76 -9.30
N LEU A 401 17.34 -25.59 -8.08
CA LEU A 401 17.62 -24.27 -7.48
C LEU A 401 18.80 -23.61 -8.21
N VAL A 402 18.58 -22.41 -8.76
CA VAL A 402 19.66 -21.55 -9.29
C VAL A 402 19.72 -20.27 -8.46
N THR A 403 20.89 -19.99 -7.90
CA THR A 403 21.20 -18.73 -7.21
C THR A 403 21.70 -17.71 -8.24
N SER A 404 21.07 -16.54 -8.30
CA SER A 404 21.51 -15.44 -9.17
C SER A 404 22.28 -14.38 -8.37
N THR A 405 23.49 -14.05 -8.82
CA THR A 405 24.27 -12.90 -8.34
C THR A 405 24.24 -11.81 -9.41
N TYR A 406 23.94 -10.57 -9.03
CA TYR A 406 23.94 -9.43 -9.95
C TYR A 406 25.19 -8.58 -9.76
N THR A 407 25.85 -8.20 -10.86
CA THR A 407 26.94 -7.23 -10.88
C THR A 407 26.46 -5.98 -11.62
N LEU A 408 26.45 -4.83 -10.95
CA LEU A 408 26.13 -3.54 -11.56
C LEU A 408 27.40 -2.91 -12.13
N THR A 409 27.39 -2.60 -13.43
CA THR A 409 28.42 -1.79 -14.08
C THR A 409 27.80 -0.48 -14.53
N SER A 410 28.26 0.65 -14.00
CA SER A 410 27.85 1.97 -14.50
C SER A 410 28.91 2.51 -15.46
N THR A 411 28.46 3.00 -16.62
CA THR A 411 29.30 3.75 -17.56
C THR A 411 29.19 5.23 -17.23
N VAL A 412 30.31 5.82 -16.81
CA VAL A 412 30.47 7.29 -16.75
C VAL A 412 30.78 7.76 -18.17
N LYS A 413 29.98 8.71 -18.69
CA LYS A 413 30.34 9.47 -19.89
C LYS A 413 30.99 10.81 -19.46
N PRO A 414 32.04 11.25 -20.18
CA PRO A 414 32.83 12.44 -19.84
C PRO A 414 32.04 13.74 -19.93
#